data_AF-A0A939U8T1-F1
#
_entry.id   AF-A0A939U8T1-F1
#
_cell.length_a   1.000
_cell.length_b   1.000
_cell.length_c   1.000
_cell.angle_alpha   90.00
_cell.angle_beta   90.00
_cell.angle_gamma   90.00
#
_symmetry.space_group_name_H-M   'P 1'
#
loop_
_entity.id
_entity.type
_entity.pdbx_description
1 polymer ?
#
loop_
_entity_poly.entity_id
_entity_poly.type
_entity_poly.pdbx_seq_one_letter_code
_entity_poly.pdbx_strand_id
1 'polypeptide(L)'
;INDTSNPDYAMTGEGLGRLLNKVYHIFWNICGGDITKVAATWNDESYAPENRQIPAATVVSIASNFLAPEDYHYVTESFDTKGSRFEKQRQWFVYCTDRNSDDYKKKAGPKDDTFRAQAAWMKVIKGFGAVPEYTCLNSGETYTDLDGVFSESSDDLKVEYDERGLRGFLAVNHQEDPDADLSEQFAYEDLLYDYLEDLRDIDDTLEPVERFDEARDIADGILSDGKGKVRGLGVRSVLQRVGTVLFAFIPMLILFVMLVFSLIDNPVVEVGTVKMGGWVWVLGMVIGAVAWLWLDLDGCLLPLIIASVSAALIELLAKFLGAYIVWFFALVVLAALVFLSIKTVFNVSQYARKARKFTKPGFDEEVLEPLYYAFSDETSFDSSLNGAFNDSEIDSWRSDLKKRRTFMWIFIGTAWLLILLSLMVPKSPRFEKFTAPITDKIESVFAGKTPKLIGVHSLKKGDQGEDVVALQKFLKAAGYTKNNPDGDYGPGTAKAVSAFQLAAGLDITGEADHKTVRAINRTEIAKAIADGTYKPTSASKATAPKTSVPKTTAPAPKAAAPKTEAPKAEPAKPASSAPAQSNQGGITLEQLKAAAEATKKQNE
;
A
#
# COMPACT_ATOMS: atom_id res chain seq x y z
N ILE A 1 49.41 -18.44 33.58
CA ILE A 1 48.28 -17.99 34.43
C ILE A 1 47.28 -19.14 34.39
N ASN A 2 47.01 -19.79 35.53
CA ASN A 2 46.37 -21.12 35.58
C ASN A 2 45.02 -21.13 36.33
N ASP A 3 44.53 -19.96 36.74
CA ASP A 3 43.23 -19.75 37.37
C ASP A 3 42.21 -19.10 36.41
N THR A 4 41.19 -19.84 36.00
CA THR A 4 40.16 -19.36 35.05
C THR A 4 39.37 -18.14 35.53
N SER A 5 39.42 -17.82 36.81
CA SER A 5 38.78 -16.63 37.40
C SER A 5 39.69 -15.40 37.44
N ASN A 6 40.98 -15.56 37.10
CA ASN A 6 41.94 -14.47 37.04
C ASN A 6 41.67 -13.61 35.78
N PRO A 7 41.47 -12.28 35.92
CA PRO A 7 41.23 -11.39 34.78
C PRO A 7 42.40 -11.32 33.77
N ASP A 8 43.63 -11.66 34.19
CA ASP A 8 44.80 -11.77 33.32
C ASP A 8 44.96 -13.18 32.71
N TYR A 9 44.02 -14.10 32.95
CA TYR A 9 44.12 -15.48 32.45
C TYR A 9 44.15 -15.52 30.92
N ALA A 10 45.22 -16.14 30.40
CA ALA A 10 45.81 -15.88 29.09
C ALA A 10 44.99 -16.24 27.82
N MET A 11 43.69 -16.54 27.90
CA MET A 11 42.79 -16.62 26.74
C MET A 11 41.36 -16.92 27.21
N THR A 12 40.55 -15.88 27.38
CA THR A 12 39.08 -16.01 27.47
C THR A 12 38.48 -16.18 26.06
N GLY A 13 37.20 -16.55 25.96
CA GLY A 13 36.49 -16.53 24.67
C GLY A 13 36.57 -15.14 24.03
N GLU A 14 36.28 -14.10 24.80
CA GLU A 14 36.34 -12.71 24.34
C GLU A 14 37.75 -12.32 23.86
N GLY A 15 38.81 -12.68 24.59
CA GLY A 15 40.18 -12.41 24.18
C GLY A 15 40.55 -13.10 22.86
N LEU A 16 39.99 -14.29 22.63
CA LEU A 16 40.14 -15.01 21.36
C LEU A 16 39.33 -14.35 20.23
N GLY A 17 38.12 -13.87 20.50
CA GLY A 17 37.33 -13.09 19.54
C GLY A 17 38.07 -11.81 19.12
N ARG A 18 38.68 -11.08 20.06
CA ARG A 18 39.52 -9.89 19.76
C ARG A 18 40.73 -10.24 18.90
N LEU A 19 41.39 -11.38 19.17
CA LEU A 19 42.48 -11.87 18.31
C LEU A 19 41.97 -12.17 16.90
N LEU A 20 40.86 -12.88 16.77
CA LEU A 20 40.26 -13.22 15.48
C LEU A 20 39.86 -11.96 14.70
N ASN A 21 39.38 -10.91 15.37
CA ASN A 21 39.03 -9.65 14.72
C ASN A 21 40.26 -8.90 14.18
N LYS A 22 41.35 -8.86 14.96
CA LYS A 22 42.62 -8.31 14.46
C LYS A 22 43.14 -9.08 13.24
N VAL A 23 43.08 -10.41 13.27
CA VAL A 23 43.49 -11.23 12.13
C VAL A 23 42.58 -10.98 10.92
N TYR A 24 41.28 -10.82 11.14
CA TYR A 24 40.32 -10.47 10.10
C TYR A 24 40.72 -9.17 9.41
N HIS A 25 41.00 -8.11 10.16
CA HIS A 25 41.43 -6.82 9.62
C HIS A 25 42.71 -6.95 8.77
N ILE A 26 43.74 -7.64 9.28
CA ILE A 26 45.00 -7.85 8.54
C ILE A 26 44.74 -8.61 7.23
N PHE A 27 43.93 -9.66 7.29
CA PHE A 27 43.72 -10.55 6.16
C PHE A 27 42.77 -9.94 5.11
N TRP A 28 41.60 -9.47 5.51
CA TRP A 28 40.59 -8.95 4.59
C TRP A 28 40.85 -7.50 4.21
N ASN A 29 41.10 -6.61 5.17
CA ASN A 29 41.16 -5.17 4.88
C ASN A 29 42.53 -4.79 4.30
N ILE A 30 43.61 -5.35 4.84
CA ILE A 30 44.97 -5.01 4.39
C ILE A 30 45.45 -5.92 3.24
N CYS A 31 45.18 -7.23 3.31
CA CYS A 31 45.61 -8.17 2.26
C CYS A 31 44.55 -8.42 1.17
N GLY A 32 43.34 -7.86 1.29
CA GLY A 32 42.27 -8.06 0.32
C GLY A 32 41.82 -9.51 0.18
N GLY A 33 41.91 -10.29 1.27
CA GLY A 33 41.56 -11.72 1.26
C GLY A 33 42.54 -12.62 0.52
N ASP A 34 43.69 -12.11 0.08
CA ASP A 34 44.69 -12.88 -0.64
C ASP A 34 45.77 -13.40 0.32
N ILE A 35 45.75 -14.70 0.57
CA ILE A 35 46.70 -15.36 1.49
C ILE A 35 48.15 -15.25 1.03
N THR A 36 48.40 -15.07 -0.27
CA THR A 36 49.75 -14.94 -0.82
C THR A 36 50.37 -13.58 -0.51
N LYS A 37 49.53 -12.56 -0.27
CA LYS A 37 49.98 -11.21 0.09
C LYS A 37 50.43 -11.10 1.55
N VAL A 38 49.91 -11.95 2.44
CA VAL A 38 50.16 -11.85 3.91
C VAL A 38 51.64 -11.73 4.26
N ALA A 39 52.51 -12.55 3.65
CA ALA A 39 53.95 -12.50 3.90
C ALA A 39 54.63 -11.24 3.33
N ALA A 40 54.15 -10.73 2.20
CA ALA A 40 54.66 -9.49 1.60
C ALA A 40 54.25 -8.27 2.44
N THR A 41 52.97 -8.19 2.83
CA THR A 41 52.42 -7.07 3.60
C THR A 41 52.97 -6.98 5.02
N TRP A 42 53.49 -8.09 5.56
CA TRP A 42 54.22 -8.10 6.83
C TRP A 42 55.46 -7.18 6.83
N ASN A 43 56.12 -7.10 5.68
CA ASN A 43 57.35 -6.34 5.51
C ASN A 43 57.11 -4.91 5.00
N ASP A 44 55.89 -4.59 4.58
CA ASP A 44 55.51 -3.25 4.13
C ASP A 44 55.49 -2.27 5.32
N GLU A 45 56.26 -1.19 5.22
CA GLU A 45 56.32 -0.17 6.27
C GLU A 45 55.03 0.63 6.39
N SER A 46 54.21 0.68 5.34
CA SER A 46 52.95 1.44 5.30
C SER A 46 51.91 0.88 6.29
N TYR A 47 51.98 -0.42 6.60
CA TYR A 47 51.06 -1.14 7.48
C TYR A 47 51.76 -1.78 8.70
N ALA A 48 53.04 -1.48 8.89
CA ALA A 48 53.90 -2.13 9.88
C ALA A 48 53.43 -1.99 11.36
N PRO A 49 52.87 -0.86 11.83
CA PRO A 49 52.44 -0.73 13.23
C PRO A 49 51.31 -1.68 13.64
N GLU A 50 50.43 -2.01 12.69
CA GLU A 50 49.24 -2.84 12.90
C GLU A 50 49.54 -4.30 12.58
N ASN A 51 50.13 -4.58 11.42
CA ASN A 51 50.38 -5.95 10.99
C ASN A 51 51.40 -6.66 11.86
N ARG A 52 52.48 -5.99 12.31
CA ARG A 52 53.57 -6.64 13.07
C ARG A 52 53.17 -7.12 14.48
N GLN A 53 51.93 -6.86 14.92
CA GLN A 53 51.42 -7.31 16.21
C GLN A 53 51.14 -8.82 16.26
N ILE A 54 50.83 -9.46 15.11
CA ILE A 54 50.40 -10.88 15.06
C ILE A 54 51.19 -11.62 13.98
N PRO A 55 52.11 -12.56 14.29
CA PRO A 55 52.98 -13.19 13.30
C PRO A 55 52.25 -13.67 12.03
N ALA A 56 52.82 -13.41 10.85
CA ALA A 56 52.23 -13.79 9.55
C ALA A 56 51.77 -15.25 9.49
N ALA A 57 52.55 -16.18 10.06
CA ALA A 57 52.17 -17.60 10.13
C ALA A 57 50.86 -17.84 10.93
N THR A 58 50.61 -17.04 11.96
CA THR A 58 49.37 -17.11 12.76
C THR A 58 48.19 -16.62 11.93
N VAL A 59 48.36 -15.52 11.17
CA VAL A 59 47.34 -14.98 10.26
C VAL A 59 46.98 -16.03 9.21
N VAL A 60 47.97 -16.61 8.52
CA VAL A 60 47.77 -17.66 7.51
C VAL A 60 47.06 -18.88 8.11
N SER A 61 47.48 -19.34 9.29
CA SER A 61 46.89 -20.52 9.93
C SER A 61 45.41 -20.32 10.27
N ILE A 62 45.06 -19.16 10.84
CA ILE A 62 43.68 -18.84 11.18
C ILE A 62 42.85 -18.63 9.92
N ALA A 63 43.32 -17.82 8.97
CA ALA A 63 42.60 -17.54 7.73
C ALA A 63 42.28 -18.82 6.95
N SER A 64 43.22 -19.76 6.90
CA SER A 64 43.02 -21.04 6.20
C SER A 64 41.85 -21.85 6.76
N ASN A 65 41.56 -21.76 8.07
CA ASN A 65 40.41 -22.47 8.66
C ASN A 65 39.06 -21.88 8.19
N PHE A 66 39.00 -20.59 7.86
CA PHE A 66 37.77 -19.97 7.37
C PHE A 66 37.60 -20.13 5.87
N LEU A 67 38.70 -20.11 5.11
CA LEU A 67 38.69 -20.24 3.66
C LEU A 67 38.43 -21.69 3.20
N ALA A 68 39.05 -22.66 3.88
CA ALA A 68 38.96 -24.09 3.56
C ALA A 68 38.79 -24.92 4.85
N PRO A 69 37.65 -24.80 5.57
CA PRO A 69 37.46 -25.41 6.88
C PRO A 69 37.54 -26.94 6.88
N GLU A 70 37.21 -27.59 5.77
CA GLU A 70 37.28 -29.06 5.64
C GLU A 70 38.70 -29.59 5.45
N ASP A 71 39.61 -28.75 4.93
CA ASP A 71 40.99 -29.14 4.62
C ASP A 71 42.00 -28.67 5.68
N TYR A 72 41.64 -27.70 6.52
CA TYR A 72 42.51 -27.08 7.50
C TYR A 72 41.82 -26.88 8.86
N HIS A 73 42.42 -27.46 9.91
CA HIS A 73 41.80 -27.55 11.24
C HIS A 73 42.62 -26.91 12.37
N TYR A 74 43.56 -26.02 12.07
CA TYR A 74 44.45 -25.42 13.09
C TYR A 74 43.70 -24.82 14.30
N VAL A 75 42.59 -24.11 14.10
CA VAL A 75 41.84 -23.48 15.20
C VAL A 75 41.18 -24.54 16.09
N THR A 76 40.50 -25.51 15.48
CA THR A 76 39.85 -26.61 16.21
C THR A 76 40.84 -27.54 16.89
N GLU A 77 41.96 -27.87 16.23
CA GLU A 77 43.06 -28.65 16.82
C GLU A 77 43.69 -27.91 18.01
N SER A 78 43.86 -26.59 17.91
CA SER A 78 44.35 -25.75 19.01
C SER A 78 43.40 -25.78 20.22
N PHE A 79 42.09 -25.88 20.02
CA PHE A 79 41.14 -26.09 21.11
C PHE A 79 41.22 -27.50 21.70
N ASP A 80 41.33 -28.52 20.86
CA ASP A 80 41.40 -29.91 21.28
C ASP A 80 42.62 -30.17 22.18
N THR A 81 43.78 -29.56 21.86
CA THR A 81 44.98 -29.65 22.70
C THR A 81 44.85 -28.98 24.07
N LYS A 82 43.89 -28.05 24.22
CA LYS A 82 43.61 -27.33 25.48
C LYS A 82 42.51 -28.00 26.32
N GLY A 83 42.00 -29.16 25.87
CA GLY A 83 41.00 -29.98 26.55
C GLY A 83 39.58 -29.42 26.47
N SER A 84 38.67 -30.00 27.24
CA SER A 84 37.21 -29.73 27.21
C SER A 84 36.80 -28.30 27.56
N ARG A 85 37.74 -27.44 27.90
CA ARG A 85 37.50 -26.05 28.27
C ARG A 85 36.97 -25.21 27.11
N PHE A 86 37.48 -25.44 25.91
CA PHE A 86 37.10 -24.71 24.70
C PHE A 86 36.06 -25.46 23.87
N GLU A 87 35.40 -26.47 24.45
CA GLU A 87 34.44 -27.31 23.74
C GLU A 87 33.29 -26.48 23.15
N LYS A 88 32.80 -25.47 23.89
CA LYS A 88 31.75 -24.57 23.39
C LYS A 88 32.23 -23.73 22.21
N GLN A 89 33.43 -23.16 22.31
CA GLN A 89 34.04 -22.37 21.25
C GLN A 89 34.32 -23.22 20.01
N ARG A 90 34.78 -24.46 20.21
CA ARG A 90 34.99 -25.44 19.15
C ARG A 90 33.69 -25.77 18.43
N GLN A 91 32.63 -26.10 19.18
CA GLN A 91 31.31 -26.38 18.60
C GLN A 91 30.75 -25.18 17.84
N TRP A 92 30.87 -23.98 18.41
CA TRP A 92 30.46 -22.74 17.75
C TRP A 92 31.23 -22.48 16.46
N PHE A 93 32.56 -22.65 16.50
CA PHE A 93 33.42 -22.49 15.33
C PHE A 93 32.99 -23.44 14.21
N VAL A 94 32.87 -24.74 14.52
CA VAL A 94 32.45 -25.77 13.56
C VAL A 94 31.07 -25.43 12.98
N TYR A 95 30.10 -25.04 13.82
CA TYR A 95 28.78 -24.62 13.38
C TYR A 95 28.84 -23.44 12.39
N CYS A 96 29.61 -22.39 12.71
CA CYS A 96 29.72 -21.22 11.83
C CYS A 96 30.43 -21.53 10.50
N THR A 97 31.37 -22.48 10.50
CA THR A 97 32.14 -22.85 9.32
C THR A 97 31.54 -24.02 8.51
N ASP A 98 30.46 -24.65 8.98
CA ASP A 98 29.79 -25.74 8.28
C ASP A 98 28.91 -25.21 7.13
N ARG A 99 29.56 -25.03 5.97
CA ARG A 99 28.91 -24.60 4.72
C ARG A 99 27.99 -25.66 4.11
N ASN A 100 28.02 -26.90 4.61
CA ASN A 100 27.30 -28.03 4.06
C ASN A 100 26.03 -28.38 4.84
N SER A 101 25.79 -27.71 5.98
CA SER A 101 24.58 -27.89 6.78
C SER A 101 23.30 -27.57 6.01
N ASP A 102 22.22 -28.30 6.32
CA ASP A 102 20.90 -28.07 5.72
C ASP A 102 20.33 -26.69 6.08
N ASP A 103 20.65 -26.21 7.28
CA ASP A 103 20.29 -24.88 7.77
C ASP A 103 20.88 -23.80 6.86
N TYR A 104 22.18 -23.89 6.61
CA TYR A 104 22.90 -22.95 5.77
C TYR A 104 22.44 -22.97 4.31
N LYS A 105 22.15 -24.15 3.75
CA LYS A 105 21.66 -24.29 2.37
C LYS A 105 20.29 -23.66 2.13
N LYS A 106 19.43 -23.63 3.15
CA LYS A 106 18.07 -23.07 3.08
C LYS A 106 18.04 -21.57 3.32
N LYS A 107 19.07 -21.03 3.96
CA LYS A 107 19.18 -19.61 4.28
C LYS A 107 19.26 -18.76 3.00
N ALA A 108 18.43 -17.74 2.92
CA ALA A 108 18.49 -16.73 1.86
C ALA A 108 19.57 -15.69 2.18
N GLY A 109 20.36 -15.30 1.18
CA GLY A 109 21.49 -14.37 1.32
C GLY A 109 22.62 -14.71 0.34
N PRO A 110 23.70 -13.91 0.29
CA PRO A 110 24.80 -14.15 -0.63
C PRO A 110 25.45 -15.53 -0.41
N LYS A 111 25.85 -16.19 -1.50
CA LYS A 111 26.34 -17.57 -1.49
C LYS A 111 27.77 -17.73 -2.02
N ASP A 112 28.44 -16.65 -2.39
CA ASP A 112 29.82 -16.69 -2.84
C ASP A 112 30.79 -17.01 -1.69
N ASP A 113 31.81 -17.82 -1.96
CA ASP A 113 32.70 -18.35 -0.92
C ASP A 113 33.43 -17.27 -0.11
N THR A 114 33.66 -16.10 -0.69
CA THR A 114 34.26 -14.94 -0.01
C THR A 114 33.32 -14.42 1.07
N PHE A 115 32.07 -14.11 0.71
CA PHE A 115 31.05 -13.72 1.68
C PHE A 115 30.89 -14.77 2.78
N ARG A 116 30.80 -16.06 2.42
CA ARG A 116 30.63 -17.14 3.40
C ARG A 116 31.76 -17.16 4.43
N ALA A 117 33.00 -17.03 3.98
CA ALA A 117 34.17 -17.00 4.85
C ALA A 117 34.13 -15.78 5.77
N GLN A 118 33.83 -14.60 5.22
CA GLN A 118 33.77 -13.35 5.98
C GLN A 118 32.68 -13.36 7.06
N ALA A 119 31.47 -13.76 6.67
CA ALA A 119 30.31 -13.85 7.55
C ALA A 119 30.53 -14.86 8.68
N ALA A 120 31.01 -16.07 8.36
CA ALA A 120 31.34 -17.08 9.36
C ALA A 120 32.38 -16.57 10.37
N TRP A 121 33.40 -15.84 9.89
CA TRP A 121 34.45 -15.30 10.74
C TRP A 121 33.92 -14.27 11.73
N MET A 122 33.15 -13.30 11.27
CA MET A 122 32.54 -12.29 12.13
C MET A 122 31.55 -12.90 13.14
N LYS A 123 30.76 -13.89 12.70
CA LYS A 123 29.87 -14.66 13.59
C LYS A 123 30.62 -15.45 14.66
N VAL A 124 31.79 -16.01 14.34
CA VAL A 124 32.67 -16.64 15.34
C VAL A 124 33.17 -15.62 16.36
N ILE A 125 33.61 -14.44 15.92
CA ILE A 125 34.07 -13.35 16.81
C ILE A 125 32.96 -13.01 17.81
N LYS A 126 31.74 -12.77 17.32
CA LYS A 126 30.58 -12.43 18.16
C LYS A 126 30.23 -13.54 19.14
N GLY A 127 30.08 -14.78 18.67
CA GLY A 127 29.75 -15.91 19.56
C GLY A 127 30.86 -16.33 20.52
N PHE A 128 32.10 -15.86 20.33
CA PHE A 128 33.15 -15.98 21.34
C PHE A 128 33.04 -14.94 22.46
N GLY A 129 32.11 -13.99 22.33
CA GLY A 129 31.80 -12.95 23.30
C GLY A 129 32.56 -11.65 23.07
N ALA A 130 33.20 -11.47 21.91
CA ALA A 130 33.78 -10.19 21.53
C ALA A 130 32.79 -9.39 20.68
N VAL A 131 32.81 -8.06 20.81
CA VAL A 131 32.08 -7.19 19.88
C VAL A 131 32.84 -7.19 18.55
N PRO A 132 32.21 -7.54 17.41
CA PRO A 132 32.83 -7.37 16.11
C PRO A 132 33.16 -5.90 15.86
N GLU A 133 34.32 -5.63 15.29
CA GLU A 133 34.76 -4.27 14.95
C GLU A 133 35.24 -4.26 13.50
N TYR A 134 34.92 -3.21 12.76
CA TYR A 134 35.38 -3.01 11.39
C TYR A 134 36.24 -1.76 11.28
N THR A 135 37.46 -1.88 10.77
CA THR A 135 38.34 -0.73 10.55
C THR A 135 38.38 -0.38 9.06
N CYS A 136 37.81 0.77 8.70
CA CYS A 136 37.89 1.32 7.35
C CYS A 136 39.34 1.72 7.07
N LEU A 137 39.94 1.22 5.99
CA LEU A 137 41.36 1.45 5.73
C LEU A 137 41.60 2.87 5.17
N ASN A 138 40.61 3.46 4.50
CA ASN A 138 40.75 4.80 3.92
C ASN A 138 40.73 5.90 5.00
N SER A 139 39.84 5.78 5.99
CA SER A 139 39.75 6.74 7.10
C SER A 139 40.64 6.37 8.29
N GLY A 140 40.91 5.07 8.49
CA GLY A 140 41.54 4.54 9.70
C GLY A 140 40.60 4.44 10.90
N GLU A 141 39.32 4.81 10.74
CA GLU A 141 38.32 4.74 11.81
C GLU A 141 37.87 3.29 12.04
N THR A 142 37.57 2.97 13.30
CA THR A 142 37.10 1.65 13.71
C THR A 142 35.68 1.74 14.25
N TYR A 143 34.79 0.94 13.68
CA TYR A 143 33.37 0.94 13.94
C TYR A 143 32.93 -0.35 14.64
N THR A 144 31.97 -0.22 15.56
CA THR A 144 31.35 -1.33 16.29
C THR A 144 29.87 -1.52 15.93
N ASP A 145 29.33 -0.61 15.14
CA ASP A 145 27.95 -0.55 14.68
C ASP A 145 27.90 -0.04 13.24
N LEU A 146 26.74 -0.23 12.60
CA LEU A 146 26.53 0.14 11.20
C LEU A 146 26.36 1.65 11.01
N ASP A 147 25.71 2.34 11.95
CA ASP A 147 25.49 3.80 11.90
C ASP A 147 26.81 4.55 11.69
N GLY A 148 27.87 4.12 12.36
CA GLY A 148 29.22 4.68 12.17
C GLY A 148 29.79 4.41 10.78
N VAL A 149 29.63 3.20 10.25
CA VAL A 149 30.17 2.81 8.93
C VAL A 149 29.56 3.64 7.81
N PHE A 150 28.25 3.85 7.83
CA PHE A 150 27.55 4.65 6.81
C PHE A 150 27.80 6.16 6.90
N SER A 151 28.68 6.61 7.81
CA SER A 151 29.21 7.98 7.79
C SER A 151 30.33 8.19 6.76
N GLU A 152 30.90 7.11 6.23
CA GLU A 152 31.91 7.12 5.17
C GLU A 152 31.31 7.49 3.80
N SER A 153 32.16 7.84 2.84
CA SER A 153 31.69 8.13 1.49
C SER A 153 31.24 6.85 0.76
N SER A 154 30.19 6.92 -0.08
CA SER A 154 29.73 5.77 -0.87
C SER A 154 30.83 5.19 -1.77
N ASP A 155 31.71 6.02 -2.33
CA ASP A 155 32.86 5.56 -3.12
C ASP A 155 33.85 4.72 -2.29
N ASP A 156 34.08 5.10 -1.02
CA ASP A 156 34.92 4.32 -0.11
C ASP A 156 34.23 3.02 0.29
N LEU A 157 32.93 3.08 0.64
CA LEU A 157 32.15 1.89 1.01
C LEU A 157 32.11 0.85 -0.11
N LYS A 158 32.05 1.26 -1.37
CA LYS A 158 32.14 0.35 -2.53
C LYS A 158 33.45 -0.43 -2.54
N VAL A 159 34.58 0.25 -2.36
CA VAL A 159 35.91 -0.39 -2.31
C VAL A 159 36.01 -1.31 -1.07
N GLU A 160 35.51 -0.85 0.08
CA GLU A 160 35.47 -1.64 1.31
C GLU A 160 34.60 -2.91 1.16
N TYR A 161 33.49 -2.82 0.41
CA TYR A 161 32.60 -3.94 0.12
C TYR A 161 33.18 -4.92 -0.89
N ASP A 162 33.79 -4.44 -1.98
CA ASP A 162 34.25 -5.31 -3.07
C ASP A 162 35.63 -5.92 -2.86
N GLU A 163 36.55 -5.17 -2.24
CA GLU A 163 37.95 -5.57 -2.14
C GLU A 163 38.37 -5.94 -0.72
N ARG A 164 37.55 -5.63 0.31
CA ARG A 164 37.92 -5.74 1.73
C ARG A 164 36.90 -6.56 2.52
N GLY A 165 36.87 -6.36 3.84
CA GLY A 165 36.11 -7.17 4.79
C GLY A 165 34.74 -6.62 5.17
N LEU A 166 34.20 -5.62 4.47
CA LEU A 166 32.96 -4.99 4.91
C LEU A 166 31.77 -5.96 4.87
N ARG A 167 31.73 -6.88 3.90
CA ARG A 167 30.61 -7.82 3.74
C ARG A 167 30.35 -8.67 4.98
N GLY A 168 31.42 -9.16 5.62
CA GLY A 168 31.31 -9.93 6.86
C GLY A 168 30.77 -9.11 8.03
N PHE A 169 31.17 -7.84 8.13
CA PHE A 169 30.70 -6.95 9.18
C PHE A 169 29.23 -6.58 9.00
N LEU A 170 28.79 -6.31 7.76
CA LEU A 170 27.37 -6.14 7.45
C LEU A 170 26.58 -7.39 7.85
N ALA A 171 27.03 -8.56 7.42
CA ALA A 171 26.32 -9.81 7.69
C ALA A 171 26.08 -10.07 9.19
N VAL A 172 27.10 -9.89 10.05
CA VAL A 172 26.99 -10.19 11.49
C VAL A 172 26.13 -9.18 12.26
N ASN A 173 25.87 -8.01 11.68
CA ASN A 173 24.98 -6.99 12.24
C ASN A 173 23.54 -7.11 11.70
N HIS A 174 23.31 -8.01 10.74
CA HIS A 174 21.99 -8.29 10.18
C HIS A 174 21.69 -9.80 10.19
N GLN A 175 21.67 -10.44 9.02
CA GLN A 175 21.18 -11.79 8.80
C GLN A 175 22.04 -12.89 9.46
N GLU A 176 23.28 -12.59 9.85
CA GLU A 176 24.16 -13.51 10.58
C GLU A 176 24.33 -13.17 12.07
N ASP A 177 23.54 -12.24 12.59
CA ASP A 177 23.57 -11.89 14.00
C ASP A 177 23.16 -13.08 14.89
N PRO A 178 24.06 -13.66 15.70
CA PRO A 178 23.73 -14.74 16.61
C PRO A 178 22.84 -14.32 17.80
N ASP A 179 22.75 -13.02 18.09
CA ASP A 179 22.00 -12.45 19.20
C ASP A 179 20.61 -11.92 18.76
N ALA A 180 20.29 -11.99 17.46
CA ALA A 180 18.99 -11.53 16.95
C ALA A 180 17.82 -12.38 17.49
N ASP A 181 16.72 -11.70 17.85
CA ASP A 181 15.49 -12.37 18.25
C ASP A 181 14.71 -12.84 17.02
N LEU A 182 14.82 -14.13 16.73
CA LEU A 182 14.12 -14.79 15.61
C LEU A 182 12.78 -15.43 16.03
N SER A 183 12.19 -15.00 17.15
CA SER A 183 10.93 -15.57 17.65
C SER A 183 9.69 -15.07 16.89
N GLU A 184 9.77 -13.88 16.28
CA GLU A 184 8.69 -13.31 15.47
C GLU A 184 8.68 -13.89 14.05
N GLN A 185 7.48 -13.98 13.47
CA GLN A 185 7.32 -14.43 12.09
C GLN A 185 7.98 -13.41 11.14
N PHE A 186 8.82 -13.88 10.22
CA PHE A 186 9.59 -13.08 9.26
C PHE A 186 10.75 -12.26 9.83
N ALA A 187 11.11 -12.43 11.12
CA ALA A 187 12.22 -11.69 11.72
C ALA A 187 13.55 -11.87 10.98
N TYR A 188 13.79 -13.06 10.41
CA TYR A 188 14.98 -13.31 9.60
C TYR A 188 14.94 -12.52 8.28
N GLU A 189 13.80 -12.51 7.62
CA GLU A 189 13.60 -11.81 6.36
C GLU A 189 13.62 -10.29 6.52
N ASP A 190 13.19 -9.76 7.66
CA ASP A 190 13.34 -8.35 7.99
C ASP A 190 14.84 -7.98 8.10
N LEU A 191 15.65 -8.79 8.79
CA LEU A 191 17.11 -8.58 8.84
C LEU A 191 17.76 -8.68 7.46
N LEU A 192 17.30 -9.61 6.62
CA LEU A 192 17.80 -9.76 5.25
C LEU A 192 17.39 -8.58 4.36
N TYR A 193 16.20 -8.00 4.59
CA TYR A 193 15.74 -6.80 3.91
C TYR A 193 16.56 -5.59 4.34
N ASP A 194 16.82 -5.41 5.63
CA ASP A 194 17.70 -4.35 6.14
C ASP A 194 19.10 -4.46 5.53
N TYR A 195 19.67 -5.68 5.48
CA TYR A 195 20.93 -5.93 4.77
C TYR A 195 20.88 -5.51 3.30
N LEU A 196 19.77 -5.76 2.60
CA LEU A 196 19.60 -5.36 1.21
C LEU A 196 19.52 -3.83 1.02
N GLU A 197 18.84 -3.12 1.93
CA GLU A 197 18.80 -1.65 1.91
C GLU A 197 20.19 -1.06 2.18
N ASP A 198 20.94 -1.64 3.10
CA ASP A 198 22.35 -1.28 3.36
C ASP A 198 23.23 -1.52 2.11
N LEU A 199 23.00 -2.61 1.37
CA LEU A 199 23.66 -2.82 0.08
C LEU A 199 23.30 -1.73 -0.93
N ARG A 200 22.04 -1.29 -0.97
CA ARG A 200 21.59 -0.21 -1.87
C ARG A 200 22.24 1.12 -1.54
N ASP A 201 22.45 1.41 -0.25
CA ASP A 201 23.14 2.64 0.19
C ASP A 201 24.64 2.60 -0.15
N ILE A 202 25.25 1.41 -0.20
CA ILE A 202 26.62 1.22 -0.69
C ILE A 202 26.65 1.40 -2.21
N ASP A 203 25.91 0.56 -2.94
CA ASP A 203 25.84 0.55 -4.39
C ASP A 203 24.55 -0.10 -4.90
N ASP A 204 23.69 0.72 -5.51
CA ASP A 204 22.42 0.31 -6.09
C ASP A 204 22.56 -0.59 -7.33
N THR A 205 23.77 -0.73 -7.88
CA THR A 205 24.08 -1.62 -9.01
C THR A 205 24.53 -3.03 -8.59
N LEU A 206 24.55 -3.32 -7.29
CA LEU A 206 24.85 -4.67 -6.81
C LEU A 206 23.77 -5.66 -7.28
N GLU A 207 24.22 -6.83 -7.75
CA GLU A 207 23.32 -7.86 -8.31
C GLU A 207 22.09 -8.16 -7.44
N PRO A 208 22.20 -8.35 -6.10
CA PRO A 208 21.02 -8.60 -5.28
C PRO A 208 20.02 -7.44 -5.29
N VAL A 209 20.50 -6.20 -5.30
CA VAL A 209 19.67 -4.99 -5.31
C VAL A 209 18.95 -4.86 -6.65
N GLU A 210 19.69 -4.97 -7.76
CA GLU A 210 19.10 -4.93 -9.11
C GLU A 210 18.03 -6.02 -9.30
N ARG A 211 18.33 -7.24 -8.84
CA ARG A 211 17.38 -8.37 -8.94
C ARG A 211 16.14 -8.16 -8.08
N PHE A 212 16.28 -7.60 -6.88
CA PHE A 212 15.15 -7.26 -6.03
C PHE A 212 14.26 -6.19 -6.69
N ASP A 213 14.86 -5.12 -7.19
CA ASP A 213 14.14 -4.02 -7.83
C ASP A 213 13.46 -4.47 -9.13
N GLU A 214 14.10 -5.33 -9.93
CA GLU A 214 13.49 -5.97 -11.10
C GLU A 214 12.26 -6.80 -10.70
N ALA A 215 12.37 -7.65 -9.68
CA ALA A 215 11.26 -8.47 -9.21
C ALA A 215 10.09 -7.62 -8.68
N ARG A 216 10.39 -6.56 -7.93
CA ARG A 216 9.37 -5.60 -7.46
C ARG A 216 8.70 -4.89 -8.62
N ASP A 217 9.45 -4.43 -9.62
CA ASP A 217 8.89 -3.76 -10.79
C ASP A 217 7.97 -4.69 -11.60
N ILE A 218 8.32 -5.98 -11.72
CA ILE A 218 7.47 -7.00 -12.33
C ILE A 218 6.18 -7.18 -11.52
N ALA A 219 6.29 -7.34 -10.19
CA ALA A 219 5.14 -7.50 -9.30
C ALA A 219 4.20 -6.28 -9.37
N ASP A 220 4.76 -5.07 -9.31
CA ASP A 220 4.02 -3.81 -9.43
C ASP A 220 3.39 -3.62 -10.81
N GLY A 221 4.06 -4.06 -11.87
CA GLY A 221 3.52 -4.13 -13.23
C GLY A 221 2.26 -4.99 -13.30
N ILE A 222 2.32 -6.22 -12.77
CA ILE A 222 1.18 -7.15 -12.70
C ILE A 222 0.05 -6.53 -11.86
N LEU A 223 0.40 -5.95 -10.72
CA LEU A 223 -0.54 -5.36 -9.78
C LEU A 223 -1.26 -4.14 -10.36
N SER A 224 -0.53 -3.26 -11.05
CA SER A 224 -1.07 -2.04 -11.63
C SER A 224 -2.03 -2.33 -12.79
N ASP A 225 -1.68 -3.26 -13.69
CA ASP A 225 -2.56 -3.72 -14.78
C ASP A 225 -3.85 -4.32 -14.21
N GLY A 226 -3.73 -5.24 -13.24
CA GLY A 226 -4.88 -5.86 -12.60
C GLY A 226 -5.73 -4.87 -11.80
N LYS A 227 -5.13 -3.95 -11.02
CA LYS A 227 -5.84 -2.89 -10.26
C LYS A 227 -6.65 -2.00 -11.21
N GLY A 228 -6.09 -1.63 -12.36
CA GLY A 228 -6.79 -0.84 -13.38
C GLY A 228 -8.04 -1.55 -13.91
N LYS A 229 -7.90 -2.80 -14.33
CA LYS A 229 -8.99 -3.64 -14.85
C LYS A 229 -10.07 -3.88 -13.78
N VAL A 230 -9.67 -4.20 -12.55
CA VAL A 230 -10.58 -4.45 -11.41
C VAL A 230 -11.33 -3.18 -11.00
N ARG A 231 -10.66 -2.03 -10.90
CA ARG A 231 -11.28 -0.76 -10.51
C ARG A 231 -12.39 -0.37 -11.49
N GLY A 232 -12.15 -0.49 -12.79
CA GLY A 232 -13.15 -0.19 -13.81
C GLY A 232 -14.41 -1.06 -13.68
N LEU A 233 -14.25 -2.36 -13.43
CA LEU A 233 -15.36 -3.29 -13.24
C LEU A 233 -16.07 -3.10 -11.89
N GLY A 234 -15.32 -2.78 -10.84
CA GLY A 234 -15.83 -2.41 -9.53
C GLY A 234 -16.75 -1.19 -9.61
N VAL A 235 -16.29 -0.10 -10.22
CA VAL A 235 -17.09 1.13 -10.43
C VAL A 235 -18.36 0.82 -11.23
N ARG A 236 -18.25 0.05 -12.31
CA ARG A 236 -19.43 -0.36 -13.10
C ARG A 236 -20.42 -1.15 -12.26
N SER A 237 -19.95 -2.07 -11.41
CA SER A 237 -20.81 -2.87 -10.53
C SER A 237 -21.54 -2.01 -9.49
N VAL A 238 -20.87 -1.01 -8.92
CA VAL A 238 -21.47 -0.06 -7.98
C VAL A 238 -22.51 0.81 -8.68
N LEU A 239 -22.17 1.37 -9.85
CA LEU A 239 -23.07 2.21 -10.62
C LEU A 239 -24.35 1.46 -11.02
N GLN A 240 -24.24 0.18 -11.40
CA GLN A 240 -25.39 -0.67 -11.68
C GLN A 240 -26.28 -0.88 -10.44
N ARG A 241 -25.70 -1.11 -9.25
CA ARG A 241 -26.48 -1.25 -8.01
C ARG A 241 -27.19 0.05 -7.64
N VAL A 242 -26.48 1.17 -7.68
CA VAL A 242 -27.05 2.50 -7.41
C VAL A 242 -28.17 2.79 -8.41
N GLY A 243 -27.95 2.54 -9.70
CA GLY A 243 -28.96 2.68 -10.73
C GLY A 243 -30.19 1.79 -10.48
N THR A 244 -29.99 0.53 -10.09
CA THR A 244 -31.09 -0.39 -9.75
C THR A 244 -31.89 0.11 -8.55
N VAL A 245 -31.21 0.59 -7.50
CA VAL A 245 -31.89 1.14 -6.31
C VAL A 245 -32.71 2.37 -6.67
N LEU A 246 -32.10 3.33 -7.38
CA LEU A 246 -32.74 4.61 -7.72
C LEU A 246 -33.90 4.45 -8.70
N PHE A 247 -33.73 3.62 -9.73
CA PHE A 247 -34.66 3.57 -10.87
C PHE A 247 -35.61 2.36 -10.88
N ALA A 248 -35.38 1.35 -10.03
CA ALA A 248 -36.29 0.20 -9.92
C ALA A 248 -36.82 0.01 -8.49
N PHE A 249 -35.93 -0.03 -7.49
CA PHE A 249 -36.32 -0.34 -6.11
C PHE A 249 -37.14 0.78 -5.45
N ILE A 250 -36.64 2.02 -5.44
CA ILE A 250 -37.36 3.16 -4.87
C ILE A 250 -38.72 3.36 -5.56
N PRO A 251 -38.82 3.34 -6.90
CA PRO A 251 -40.12 3.47 -7.58
C PRO A 251 -41.08 2.32 -7.23
N MET A 252 -40.61 1.07 -7.12
CA MET A 252 -41.47 -0.04 -6.65
C MET A 252 -41.90 0.10 -5.20
N LEU A 253 -41.04 0.61 -4.31
CA LEU A 253 -41.40 0.86 -2.92
C LEU A 253 -42.49 1.93 -2.83
N ILE A 254 -42.40 3.00 -3.64
CA ILE A 254 -43.44 4.01 -3.75
C ILE A 254 -44.75 3.37 -4.23
N LEU A 255 -44.69 2.53 -5.27
CA LEU A 255 -45.86 1.81 -5.77
C LEU A 255 -46.48 0.87 -4.72
N PHE A 256 -45.64 0.18 -3.94
CA PHE A 256 -46.10 -0.68 -2.84
C PHE A 256 -46.88 0.14 -1.81
N VAL A 257 -46.32 1.27 -1.38
CA VAL A 257 -46.97 2.16 -0.42
C VAL A 257 -48.28 2.71 -0.99
N MET A 258 -48.29 3.15 -2.26
CA MET A 258 -49.50 3.59 -2.95
C MET A 258 -50.58 2.50 -2.95
N LEU A 259 -50.19 1.26 -3.25
CA LEU A 259 -51.10 0.12 -3.31
C LEU A 259 -51.69 -0.23 -1.94
N VAL A 260 -50.87 -0.18 -0.88
CA VAL A 260 -51.33 -0.40 0.51
C VAL A 260 -52.33 0.68 0.94
N PHE A 261 -52.06 1.96 0.68
CA PHE A 261 -53.01 3.03 1.00
C PHE A 261 -54.29 2.95 0.17
N SER A 262 -54.19 2.54 -1.08
CA SER A 262 -55.35 2.35 -1.96
C SER A 262 -56.23 1.19 -1.47
N LEU A 263 -55.64 0.11 -0.95
CA LEU A 263 -56.36 -1.00 -0.31
C LEU A 263 -57.11 -0.57 0.95
N ILE A 264 -56.51 0.29 1.77
CA ILE A 264 -57.12 0.80 3.01
C ILE A 264 -58.28 1.76 2.70
N ASP A 265 -58.10 2.63 1.71
CA ASP A 265 -59.08 3.66 1.37
C ASP A 265 -60.24 3.13 0.52
N ASN A 266 -59.99 2.15 -0.35
CA ASN A 266 -60.97 1.54 -1.26
C ASN A 266 -60.96 0.00 -1.16
N PRO A 267 -61.46 -0.57 -0.05
CA PRO A 267 -61.39 -2.00 0.22
C PRO A 267 -62.31 -2.85 -0.67
N VAL A 268 -63.35 -2.24 -1.27
CA VAL A 268 -64.29 -2.89 -2.19
C VAL A 268 -64.31 -2.11 -3.49
N VAL A 269 -63.83 -2.73 -4.57
CA VAL A 269 -64.08 -2.25 -5.93
C VAL A 269 -65.51 -2.64 -6.27
N GLU A 270 -66.43 -1.68 -6.38
CA GLU A 270 -67.78 -1.98 -6.84
C GLU A 270 -67.72 -2.52 -8.29
N VAL A 271 -67.90 -3.83 -8.44
CA VAL A 271 -67.86 -4.54 -9.73
C VAL A 271 -69.10 -4.20 -10.62
N GLY A 272 -69.92 -3.22 -10.22
CA GLY A 272 -71.15 -2.82 -10.91
C GLY A 272 -70.98 -1.85 -12.08
N THR A 273 -69.85 -1.14 -12.21
CA THR A 273 -69.64 -0.17 -13.32
C THR A 273 -68.23 -0.15 -13.89
N VAL A 274 -67.29 -0.93 -13.35
CA VAL A 274 -65.97 -1.07 -13.97
C VAL A 274 -66.12 -1.97 -15.20
N LYS A 275 -66.31 -1.36 -16.38
CA LYS A 275 -65.91 -2.00 -17.64
C LYS A 275 -64.41 -2.28 -17.50
N MET A 276 -64.03 -3.44 -17.00
CA MET A 276 -62.66 -3.96 -17.14
C MET A 276 -62.43 -4.08 -18.64
N GLY A 277 -61.93 -3.00 -19.24
CA GLY A 277 -61.65 -2.95 -20.67
C GLY A 277 -60.65 -4.03 -21.04
N GLY A 278 -60.63 -4.46 -22.30
CA GLY A 278 -59.77 -5.55 -22.81
C GLY A 278 -58.27 -5.42 -22.48
N TRP A 279 -57.83 -4.30 -21.93
CA TRP A 279 -56.53 -4.05 -21.33
C TRP A 279 -56.08 -5.07 -20.27
N VAL A 280 -56.98 -5.70 -19.51
CA VAL A 280 -56.58 -6.75 -18.53
C VAL A 280 -56.04 -8.00 -19.24
N TRP A 281 -56.64 -8.36 -20.37
CA TRP A 281 -56.15 -9.44 -21.23
C TRP A 281 -54.83 -9.07 -21.91
N VAL A 282 -54.69 -7.82 -22.33
CA VAL A 282 -53.41 -7.29 -22.85
C VAL A 282 -52.32 -7.35 -21.78
N LEU A 283 -52.62 -7.00 -20.53
CA LEU A 283 -51.66 -7.04 -19.43
C LEU A 283 -51.25 -8.48 -19.10
N GLY A 284 -52.20 -9.42 -19.07
CA GLY A 284 -51.91 -10.85 -18.90
C GLY A 284 -51.04 -11.42 -20.02
N MET A 285 -51.32 -11.06 -21.28
CA MET A 285 -50.48 -11.47 -22.42
C MET A 285 -49.10 -10.83 -22.42
N VAL A 286 -48.98 -9.55 -22.01
CA VAL A 286 -47.68 -8.87 -21.88
C VAL A 286 -46.86 -9.52 -20.76
N ILE A 287 -47.45 -9.80 -19.60
CA ILE A 287 -46.77 -10.52 -18.51
C ILE A 287 -46.36 -11.93 -18.95
N GLY A 288 -47.22 -12.65 -19.68
CA GLY A 288 -46.91 -13.97 -20.24
C GLY A 288 -45.81 -13.95 -21.29
N ALA A 289 -45.81 -12.98 -22.20
CA ALA A 289 -44.78 -12.80 -23.21
C ALA A 289 -43.44 -12.39 -22.58
N VAL A 290 -43.47 -11.55 -21.55
CA VAL A 290 -42.29 -11.19 -20.75
C VAL A 290 -41.76 -12.42 -20.03
N ALA A 291 -42.62 -13.23 -19.37
CA ALA A 291 -42.21 -14.48 -18.72
C ALA A 291 -41.66 -15.52 -19.70
N TRP A 292 -42.22 -15.62 -20.90
CA TRP A 292 -41.77 -16.49 -21.99
C TRP A 292 -40.37 -16.10 -22.50
N LEU A 293 -40.11 -14.81 -22.68
CA LEU A 293 -38.78 -14.27 -23.01
C LEU A 293 -37.78 -14.37 -21.84
N TRP A 294 -38.27 -14.55 -20.60
CA TRP A 294 -37.46 -14.44 -19.37
C TRP A 294 -37.00 -15.76 -18.77
N LEU A 295 -37.76 -16.84 -18.93
CA LEU A 295 -37.47 -18.12 -18.27
C LEU A 295 -36.59 -19.06 -19.10
N ASP A 296 -36.13 -18.63 -20.27
CA ASP A 296 -35.31 -19.44 -21.19
C ASP A 296 -35.93 -20.82 -21.47
N LEU A 297 -37.27 -20.86 -21.51
CA LEU A 297 -38.04 -22.08 -21.73
C LEU A 297 -38.09 -22.36 -23.23
N ASP A 298 -37.02 -22.96 -23.76
CA ASP A 298 -36.82 -23.47 -25.13
C ASP A 298 -38.10 -23.55 -25.99
N GLY A 299 -38.51 -22.42 -26.58
CA GLY A 299 -39.63 -22.32 -27.52
C GLY A 299 -41.01 -22.76 -26.99
N CYS A 300 -41.18 -23.01 -25.69
CA CYS A 300 -42.41 -23.60 -25.16
C CYS A 300 -43.47 -22.52 -24.92
N LEU A 301 -44.64 -22.60 -25.57
CA LEU A 301 -45.76 -21.64 -25.38
C LEU A 301 -46.41 -21.70 -23.99
N LEU A 302 -45.97 -22.61 -23.14
CA LEU A 302 -46.56 -22.89 -21.83
C LEU A 302 -46.65 -21.66 -20.90
N PRO A 303 -45.67 -20.73 -20.83
CA PRO A 303 -45.78 -19.53 -19.99
C PRO A 303 -46.86 -18.55 -20.46
N LEU A 304 -47.05 -18.42 -21.77
CA LEU A 304 -48.11 -17.61 -22.37
C LEU A 304 -49.49 -18.20 -22.08
N ILE A 305 -49.60 -19.53 -22.16
CA ILE A 305 -50.83 -20.25 -21.82
C ILE A 305 -51.10 -20.14 -20.32
N ILE A 306 -50.11 -20.35 -19.45
CA ILE A 306 -50.25 -20.21 -18.00
C ILE A 306 -50.64 -18.78 -17.62
N ALA A 307 -50.03 -17.76 -18.21
CA ALA A 307 -50.36 -16.35 -17.93
C ALA A 307 -51.78 -15.98 -18.41
N SER A 308 -52.20 -16.49 -19.58
CA SER A 308 -53.55 -16.28 -20.11
C SER A 308 -54.61 -17.01 -19.28
N VAL A 309 -54.33 -18.25 -18.87
CA VAL A 309 -55.18 -19.03 -17.96
C VAL A 309 -55.22 -18.38 -16.57
N SER A 310 -54.10 -17.86 -16.08
CA SER A 310 -54.03 -17.13 -14.80
C SER A 310 -54.81 -15.83 -14.84
N ALA A 311 -54.73 -15.07 -15.94
CA ALA A 311 -55.52 -13.85 -16.14
C ALA A 311 -57.03 -14.16 -16.20
N ALA A 312 -57.42 -15.21 -16.94
CA ALA A 312 -58.79 -15.69 -17.01
C ALA A 312 -59.29 -16.20 -15.65
N LEU A 313 -58.43 -16.91 -14.90
CA LEU A 313 -58.73 -17.41 -13.55
C LEU A 313 -58.84 -16.26 -12.54
N ILE A 314 -58.00 -15.22 -12.64
CA ILE A 314 -58.09 -14.00 -11.83
C ILE A 314 -59.39 -13.24 -12.15
N GLU A 315 -59.80 -13.18 -13.42
CA GLU A 315 -61.08 -12.56 -13.79
C GLU A 315 -62.28 -13.37 -13.25
N LEU A 316 -62.19 -14.71 -13.30
CA LEU A 316 -63.20 -15.62 -12.76
C LEU A 316 -63.25 -15.54 -11.22
N LEU A 317 -62.10 -15.52 -10.55
CA LEU A 317 -61.96 -15.40 -9.09
C LEU A 317 -62.33 -14.01 -8.59
N ALA A 318 -62.02 -12.94 -9.33
CA ALA A 318 -62.45 -11.58 -8.98
C ALA A 318 -63.98 -11.44 -9.00
N LYS A 319 -64.66 -12.18 -9.89
CA LYS A 319 -66.13 -12.26 -9.93
C LYS A 319 -66.72 -13.13 -8.81
N PHE A 320 -65.94 -14.04 -8.20
CA PHE A 320 -66.45 -15.05 -7.25
C PHE A 320 -65.97 -14.92 -5.79
N LEU A 321 -64.75 -14.40 -5.54
CA LEU A 321 -64.10 -14.32 -4.21
C LEU A 321 -64.04 -12.89 -3.62
N GLY A 322 -64.62 -11.89 -4.30
CA GLY A 322 -64.68 -10.52 -3.81
C GLY A 322 -63.38 -9.72 -4.00
N ALA A 323 -63.51 -8.39 -3.95
CA ALA A 323 -62.47 -7.42 -4.34
C ALA A 323 -61.12 -7.56 -3.61
N TYR A 324 -61.08 -8.19 -2.44
CA TYR A 324 -59.88 -8.34 -1.61
C TYR A 324 -58.81 -9.26 -2.22
N ILE A 325 -59.20 -10.25 -3.03
CA ILE A 325 -58.22 -11.23 -3.53
C ILE A 325 -57.33 -10.67 -4.64
N VAL A 326 -57.83 -9.73 -5.44
CA VAL A 326 -57.08 -9.08 -6.52
C VAL A 326 -55.93 -8.23 -5.95
N TRP A 327 -56.20 -7.49 -4.87
CA TRP A 327 -55.18 -6.73 -4.17
C TRP A 327 -54.13 -7.61 -3.49
N PHE A 328 -54.56 -8.76 -2.94
CA PHE A 328 -53.63 -9.75 -2.37
C PHE A 328 -52.64 -10.26 -3.42
N PHE A 329 -53.11 -10.66 -4.61
CA PHE A 329 -52.23 -11.10 -5.69
C PHE A 329 -51.29 -9.99 -6.20
N ALA A 330 -51.78 -8.76 -6.34
CA ALA A 330 -50.94 -7.63 -6.74
C ALA A 330 -49.82 -7.36 -5.71
N LEU A 331 -50.13 -7.47 -4.42
CA LEU A 331 -49.17 -7.30 -3.33
C LEU A 331 -48.14 -8.43 -3.31
N VAL A 332 -48.55 -9.68 -3.54
CA VAL A 332 -47.65 -10.84 -3.66
C VAL A 332 -46.69 -10.69 -4.84
N VAL A 333 -47.19 -10.30 -6.02
CA VAL A 333 -46.36 -10.07 -7.21
C VAL A 333 -45.37 -8.94 -6.96
N LEU A 334 -45.80 -7.84 -6.36
CA LEU A 334 -44.91 -6.73 -6.04
C LEU A 334 -43.86 -7.11 -5.00
N ALA A 335 -44.23 -7.86 -3.96
CA ALA A 335 -43.30 -8.37 -2.95
C ALA A 335 -42.25 -9.30 -3.57
N ALA A 336 -42.66 -10.17 -4.50
CA ALA A 336 -41.74 -11.02 -5.26
C ALA A 336 -40.76 -10.19 -6.11
N LEU A 337 -41.24 -9.16 -6.79
CA LEU A 337 -40.42 -8.25 -7.59
C LEU A 337 -39.42 -7.44 -6.72
N VAL A 338 -39.86 -6.97 -5.55
CA VAL A 338 -39.00 -6.30 -4.56
C VAL A 338 -37.93 -7.26 -4.05
N PHE A 339 -38.29 -8.50 -3.72
CA PHE A 339 -37.36 -9.54 -3.28
C PHE A 339 -36.31 -9.87 -4.35
N LEU A 340 -36.72 -10.03 -5.61
CA LEU A 340 -35.79 -10.26 -6.73
C LEU A 340 -34.86 -9.05 -6.95
N SER A 341 -35.36 -7.83 -6.75
CA SER A 341 -34.57 -6.60 -6.82
C SER A 341 -33.50 -6.57 -5.72
N ILE A 342 -33.86 -6.88 -4.48
CA ILE A 342 -32.95 -7.01 -3.34
C ILE A 342 -31.87 -8.06 -3.63
N LYS A 343 -32.27 -9.26 -4.07
CA LYS A 343 -31.33 -10.33 -4.41
C LYS A 343 -30.32 -9.89 -5.48
N THR A 344 -30.76 -9.12 -6.48
CA THR A 344 -29.91 -8.61 -7.56
C THR A 344 -28.93 -7.53 -7.07
N VAL A 345 -29.37 -6.65 -6.16
CA VAL A 345 -28.56 -5.56 -5.60
C VAL A 345 -27.52 -6.06 -4.59
N PHE A 346 -27.90 -6.97 -3.69
CA PHE A 346 -27.06 -7.39 -2.57
C PHE A 346 -26.15 -8.58 -2.89
N ASN A 347 -26.37 -9.31 -3.98
CA ASN A 347 -25.50 -10.42 -4.35
C ASN A 347 -24.19 -9.91 -4.98
N VAL A 348 -23.15 -9.78 -4.17
CA VAL A 348 -21.80 -9.42 -4.63
C VAL A 348 -21.22 -10.55 -5.47
N SER A 349 -20.79 -10.26 -6.71
CA SER A 349 -20.17 -11.27 -7.56
C SER A 349 -18.98 -11.91 -6.85
N GLN A 350 -18.85 -13.23 -6.97
CA GLN A 350 -17.70 -13.97 -6.43
C GLN A 350 -16.37 -13.41 -6.96
N TYR A 351 -16.36 -12.94 -8.21
CA TYR A 351 -15.22 -12.29 -8.85
C TYR A 351 -14.82 -10.99 -8.15
N ALA A 352 -15.77 -10.16 -7.71
CA ALA A 352 -15.47 -8.94 -6.95
C ALA A 352 -14.97 -9.22 -5.51
N ARG A 353 -15.18 -10.44 -4.98
CA ARG A 353 -14.57 -10.89 -3.72
C ARG A 353 -13.12 -11.34 -3.95
N LYS A 354 -12.88 -12.18 -4.96
CA LYS A 354 -11.52 -12.60 -5.35
C LYS A 354 -10.62 -11.41 -5.72
N ALA A 355 -11.13 -10.48 -6.53
CA ALA A 355 -10.41 -9.30 -6.97
C ALA A 355 -9.98 -8.36 -5.83
N ARG A 356 -10.68 -8.38 -4.68
CA ARG A 356 -10.28 -7.58 -3.51
C ARG A 356 -8.97 -8.05 -2.88
N LYS A 357 -8.71 -9.37 -2.91
CA LYS A 357 -7.44 -9.95 -2.44
C LYS A 357 -6.29 -9.48 -3.34
N PHE A 358 -6.50 -9.47 -4.66
CA PHE A 358 -5.53 -8.97 -5.63
C PHE A 358 -5.23 -7.46 -5.49
N THR A 359 -6.23 -6.63 -5.15
CA THR A 359 -5.99 -5.18 -4.99
C THR A 359 -5.19 -4.79 -3.74
N LYS A 360 -4.96 -5.75 -2.83
CA LYS A 360 -4.21 -5.59 -1.58
C LYS A 360 -3.35 -6.84 -1.37
N PRO A 361 -2.22 -6.96 -2.10
CA PRO A 361 -1.29 -8.06 -1.88
C PRO A 361 -0.75 -8.00 -0.44
N GLY A 362 -0.31 -9.14 0.07
CA GLY A 362 0.31 -9.25 1.38
C GLY A 362 1.80 -8.97 1.34
N PHE A 363 2.43 -9.08 2.50
CA PHE A 363 3.88 -8.99 2.65
C PHE A 363 4.61 -10.03 1.79
N ASP A 364 4.04 -11.23 1.67
CA ASP A 364 4.59 -12.32 0.87
C ASP A 364 4.82 -11.92 -0.60
N GLU A 365 3.82 -11.29 -1.23
CA GLU A 365 3.89 -10.94 -2.65
C GLU A 365 4.58 -9.59 -2.91
N GLU A 366 4.60 -8.67 -1.94
CA GLU A 366 5.23 -7.35 -2.09
C GLU A 366 6.73 -7.35 -1.77
N VAL A 367 7.16 -8.16 -0.80
CA VAL A 367 8.53 -8.10 -0.25
C VAL A 367 9.21 -9.47 -0.26
N LEU A 368 8.54 -10.50 0.27
CA LEU A 368 9.17 -11.81 0.49
C LEU A 368 9.60 -12.48 -0.82
N GLU A 369 8.70 -12.60 -1.79
CA GLU A 369 8.99 -13.20 -3.10
C GLU A 369 10.16 -12.50 -3.82
N PRO A 370 10.16 -11.16 -3.99
CA PRO A 370 11.31 -10.44 -4.53
C PRO A 370 12.60 -10.64 -3.73
N LEU A 371 12.53 -10.66 -2.40
CA LEU A 371 13.68 -10.81 -1.53
C LEU A 371 14.35 -12.18 -1.69
N TYR A 372 13.57 -13.26 -1.74
CA TYR A 372 14.11 -14.59 -2.00
C TYR A 372 14.69 -14.71 -3.41
N TYR A 373 14.06 -14.08 -4.40
CA TYR A 373 14.59 -14.05 -5.78
C TYR A 373 15.91 -13.28 -5.91
N ALA A 374 16.08 -12.20 -5.14
CA ALA A 374 17.30 -11.40 -5.12
C ALA A 374 18.56 -12.22 -4.79
N PHE A 375 18.41 -13.25 -3.94
CA PHE A 375 19.49 -14.12 -3.49
C PHE A 375 19.41 -15.56 -4.03
N SER A 376 18.56 -15.79 -5.03
CA SER A 376 18.42 -17.12 -5.65
C SER A 376 19.34 -17.30 -6.87
N ASP A 377 19.51 -18.56 -7.27
CA ASP A 377 20.20 -18.89 -8.52
C ASP A 377 19.23 -18.91 -9.72
N GLU A 378 17.98 -18.45 -9.54
CA GLU A 378 16.96 -18.46 -10.60
C GLU A 378 17.27 -17.40 -11.65
N THR A 379 16.97 -17.70 -12.92
CA THR A 379 17.26 -16.80 -14.05
C THR A 379 16.14 -15.81 -14.36
N SER A 380 14.97 -15.99 -13.75
CA SER A 380 13.79 -15.17 -14.02
C SER A 380 12.84 -15.22 -12.83
N PHE A 381 12.31 -14.06 -12.46
CA PHE A 381 11.31 -13.95 -11.41
C PHE A 381 9.92 -14.35 -11.93
N ASP A 382 9.27 -15.31 -11.26
CA ASP A 382 7.86 -15.65 -11.49
C ASP A 382 7.06 -15.38 -10.20
N SER A 383 6.35 -14.26 -10.18
CA SER A 383 5.53 -13.89 -9.02
C SER A 383 4.33 -14.82 -8.87
N SER A 384 3.94 -15.15 -7.63
CA SER A 384 2.68 -15.85 -7.38
C SER A 384 1.43 -15.06 -7.79
N LEU A 385 1.57 -13.74 -7.98
CA LEU A 385 0.55 -12.88 -8.57
C LEU A 385 0.29 -13.21 -10.04
N ASN A 386 1.28 -13.80 -10.71
CA ASN A 386 1.15 -14.26 -12.09
C ASN A 386 0.12 -15.39 -12.15
N GLY A 387 -0.89 -15.27 -13.01
CA GLY A 387 -1.96 -16.25 -13.10
C GLY A 387 -3.05 -16.16 -12.01
N ALA A 388 -2.85 -15.37 -10.95
CA ALA A 388 -3.78 -15.27 -9.81
C ALA A 388 -5.13 -14.59 -10.17
N PHE A 389 -5.15 -13.77 -11.23
CA PHE A 389 -6.37 -13.14 -11.75
C PHE A 389 -6.35 -13.01 -13.28
N ASN A 390 -6.63 -14.11 -13.95
CA ASN A 390 -6.54 -14.23 -15.40
C ASN A 390 -7.58 -13.41 -16.16
N ASP A 391 -7.25 -13.05 -17.40
CA ASP A 391 -8.17 -12.36 -18.33
C ASP A 391 -9.50 -13.13 -18.51
N SER A 392 -9.50 -14.46 -18.38
CA SER A 392 -10.71 -15.29 -18.42
C SER A 392 -11.66 -15.03 -17.25
N GLU A 393 -11.15 -14.77 -16.04
CA GLU A 393 -11.94 -14.40 -14.88
C GLU A 393 -12.50 -12.98 -15.02
N ILE A 394 -11.69 -12.07 -15.59
CA ILE A 394 -12.10 -10.69 -15.93
C ILE A 394 -13.24 -10.72 -16.95
N ASP A 395 -13.14 -11.54 -17.99
CA ASP A 395 -14.18 -11.69 -19.00
C ASP A 395 -15.43 -12.37 -18.46
N SER A 396 -15.27 -13.35 -17.57
CA SER A 396 -16.37 -13.95 -16.82
C SER A 396 -17.10 -12.90 -15.97
N TRP A 397 -16.37 -12.03 -15.28
CA TRP A 397 -16.95 -10.93 -14.51
C TRP A 397 -17.64 -9.90 -15.40
N ARG A 398 -17.04 -9.54 -16.55
CA ARG A 398 -17.67 -8.67 -17.56
C ARG A 398 -18.98 -9.26 -18.09
N SER A 399 -19.00 -10.57 -18.34
CA SER A 399 -20.20 -11.30 -18.76
C SER A 399 -21.28 -11.28 -17.68
N ASP A 400 -20.92 -11.53 -16.42
CA ASP A 400 -21.84 -11.42 -15.27
C ASP A 400 -22.44 -10.00 -15.15
N LEU A 401 -21.61 -8.95 -15.27
CA LEU A 401 -22.08 -7.56 -15.25
C LEU A 401 -22.97 -7.20 -16.44
N LYS A 402 -22.73 -7.78 -17.64
CA LYS A 402 -23.61 -7.62 -18.80
C LYS A 402 -24.97 -8.25 -18.54
N LYS A 403 -25.00 -9.50 -18.04
CA LYS A 403 -26.25 -10.20 -17.68
C LYS A 403 -27.05 -9.38 -16.66
N ARG A 404 -26.41 -8.95 -15.57
CA ARG A 404 -27.04 -8.10 -14.53
C ARG A 404 -27.58 -6.78 -15.07
N ARG A 405 -26.86 -6.13 -15.98
CA ARG A 405 -27.32 -4.90 -16.63
C ARG A 405 -28.59 -5.12 -17.45
N THR A 406 -28.66 -6.22 -18.19
CA THR A 406 -29.87 -6.58 -18.94
C THR A 406 -31.05 -6.76 -18.00
N PHE A 407 -30.88 -7.51 -16.91
CA PHE A 407 -31.93 -7.65 -15.89
C PHE A 407 -32.33 -6.29 -15.28
N MET A 408 -31.37 -5.44 -14.94
CA MET A 408 -31.61 -4.10 -14.39
C MET A 408 -32.51 -3.27 -15.30
N TRP A 409 -32.19 -3.16 -16.59
CA TRP A 409 -32.99 -2.36 -17.53
C TRP A 409 -34.43 -2.84 -17.63
N ILE A 410 -34.64 -4.16 -17.55
CA ILE A 410 -35.98 -4.70 -17.61
C ILE A 410 -36.73 -4.45 -16.29
N PHE A 411 -36.08 -4.58 -15.13
CA PHE A 411 -36.68 -4.21 -13.83
C PHE A 411 -37.06 -2.74 -13.76
N ILE A 412 -36.21 -1.86 -14.29
CA ILE A 412 -36.53 -0.44 -14.44
C ILE A 412 -37.75 -0.29 -15.35
N GLY A 413 -37.74 -0.90 -16.54
CA GLY A 413 -38.86 -0.85 -17.47
C GLY A 413 -40.19 -1.32 -16.86
N THR A 414 -40.19 -2.44 -16.13
CA THR A 414 -41.41 -2.96 -15.48
C THR A 414 -41.86 -2.08 -14.32
N ALA A 415 -40.94 -1.60 -13.47
CA ALA A 415 -41.28 -0.70 -12.37
C ALA A 415 -41.93 0.60 -12.88
N TRP A 416 -41.36 1.21 -13.92
CA TRP A 416 -41.89 2.44 -14.51
C TRP A 416 -43.19 2.21 -15.29
N LEU A 417 -43.34 1.07 -15.97
CA LEU A 417 -44.62 0.69 -16.59
C LEU A 417 -45.72 0.55 -15.53
N LEU A 418 -45.45 -0.11 -14.41
CA LEU A 418 -46.41 -0.27 -13.31
C LEU A 418 -46.77 1.07 -12.68
N ILE A 419 -45.81 1.98 -12.52
CA ILE A 419 -46.07 3.34 -12.05
C ILE A 419 -46.96 4.09 -13.04
N LEU A 420 -46.67 4.01 -14.33
CA LEU A 420 -47.47 4.68 -15.36
C LEU A 420 -48.91 4.13 -15.38
N LEU A 421 -49.08 2.82 -15.21
CA LEU A 421 -50.40 2.21 -15.05
C LEU A 421 -51.09 2.65 -13.76
N SER A 422 -50.35 2.82 -12.67
CA SER A 422 -50.90 3.28 -11.38
C SER A 422 -51.44 4.71 -11.44
N LEU A 423 -50.92 5.57 -12.34
CA LEU A 423 -51.44 6.92 -12.56
C LEU A 423 -52.87 6.93 -13.12
N MET A 424 -53.32 5.81 -13.70
CA MET A 424 -54.70 5.66 -14.20
C MET A 424 -55.68 5.25 -13.08
N VAL A 425 -55.19 4.96 -11.88
CA VAL A 425 -56.01 4.65 -10.70
C VAL A 425 -56.22 5.93 -9.88
N PRO A 426 -57.46 6.23 -9.44
CA PRO A 426 -57.72 7.42 -8.62
C PRO A 426 -56.87 7.39 -7.34
N LYS A 427 -56.15 8.49 -7.08
CA LYS A 427 -55.25 8.62 -5.94
C LYS A 427 -56.03 8.63 -4.63
N SER A 428 -55.48 7.97 -3.61
CA SER A 428 -56.12 7.89 -2.31
C SER A 428 -55.88 9.17 -1.48
N PRO A 429 -56.90 9.75 -0.82
CA PRO A 429 -56.74 11.00 -0.06
C PRO A 429 -55.75 10.87 1.11
N ARG A 430 -55.59 9.68 1.69
CA ARG A 430 -54.59 9.44 2.75
C ARG A 430 -53.17 9.43 2.19
N PHE A 431 -52.97 8.86 1.00
CA PHE A 431 -51.66 8.87 0.34
C PHE A 431 -51.21 10.29 0.02
N GLU A 432 -52.10 11.14 -0.51
CA GLU A 432 -51.77 12.54 -0.80
C GLU A 432 -51.32 13.32 0.44
N LYS A 433 -52.01 13.13 1.58
CA LYS A 433 -51.62 13.73 2.86
C LYS A 433 -50.27 13.19 3.37
N PHE A 434 -49.98 11.92 3.14
CA PHE A 434 -48.71 11.30 3.53
C PHE A 434 -47.55 11.82 2.67
N THR A 435 -47.74 11.99 1.36
CA THR A 435 -46.69 12.47 0.46
C THR A 435 -46.50 13.97 0.47
N ALA A 436 -47.54 14.77 0.78
CA ALA A 436 -47.51 16.23 0.71
C ALA A 436 -46.25 16.88 1.33
N PRO A 437 -45.81 16.52 2.57
CA PRO A 437 -44.61 17.10 3.17
C PRO A 437 -43.32 16.74 2.42
N ILE A 438 -43.27 15.57 1.79
CA ILE A 438 -42.12 15.09 1.02
C ILE A 438 -42.08 15.83 -0.32
N THR A 439 -43.20 15.94 -1.02
CA THR A 439 -43.32 16.72 -2.27
C THR A 439 -42.97 18.18 -2.04
N ASP A 440 -43.49 18.82 -0.98
CA ASP A 440 -43.15 20.21 -0.65
C ASP A 440 -41.65 20.38 -0.36
N LYS A 441 -41.03 19.43 0.34
CA LYS A 441 -39.60 19.46 0.62
C LYS A 441 -38.78 19.26 -0.64
N ILE A 442 -39.16 18.32 -1.50
CA ILE A 442 -38.51 18.05 -2.79
C ILE A 442 -38.66 19.27 -3.73
N GLU A 443 -39.86 19.85 -3.82
CA GLU A 443 -40.10 21.08 -4.57
C GLU A 443 -39.30 22.24 -4.00
N SER A 444 -39.16 22.36 -2.68
CA SER A 444 -38.32 23.41 -2.07
C SER A 444 -36.82 23.24 -2.37
N VAL A 445 -36.36 21.99 -2.48
CA VAL A 445 -34.99 21.62 -2.88
C VAL A 445 -34.75 21.95 -4.35
N PHE A 446 -35.72 21.65 -5.23
CA PHE A 446 -35.62 21.92 -6.66
C PHE A 446 -35.95 23.38 -7.04
N ALA A 447 -36.72 24.10 -6.23
CA ALA A 447 -37.07 25.50 -6.42
C ALA A 447 -35.97 26.47 -5.96
N GLY A 448 -34.87 25.97 -5.38
CA GLY A 448 -33.65 26.75 -5.17
C GLY A 448 -33.81 27.96 -4.24
N LYS A 449 -34.35 27.78 -3.02
CA LYS A 449 -34.21 28.82 -1.99
C LYS A 449 -32.76 28.85 -1.48
N THR A 450 -32.00 29.85 -1.89
CA THR A 450 -30.61 30.05 -1.46
C THR A 450 -30.54 30.41 0.04
N PRO A 451 -29.52 29.93 0.77
CA PRO A 451 -29.30 30.36 2.16
C PRO A 451 -28.99 31.87 2.17
N LYS A 452 -29.64 32.63 3.07
CA LYS A 452 -29.38 34.06 3.24
C LYS A 452 -28.03 34.22 3.95
N LEU A 453 -26.99 34.55 3.18
CA LEU A 453 -25.62 34.75 3.67
C LEU A 453 -25.48 36.09 4.39
N ILE A 454 -24.56 36.16 5.34
CA ILE A 454 -24.16 37.41 6.00
C ILE A 454 -23.27 38.21 5.04
N GLY A 455 -23.54 39.50 4.86
CA GLY A 455 -22.71 40.42 4.07
C GLY A 455 -21.23 40.40 4.47
N VAL A 456 -20.32 40.62 3.52
CA VAL A 456 -18.86 40.48 3.71
C VAL A 456 -18.25 41.69 4.43
N HIS A 457 -18.84 42.13 5.54
CA HIS A 457 -18.32 43.19 6.41
C HIS A 457 -18.29 42.71 7.86
N SER A 458 -17.48 43.37 8.68
CA SER A 458 -17.39 43.05 10.12
C SER A 458 -18.63 43.52 10.86
N LEU A 459 -19.20 42.67 11.72
CA LEU A 459 -20.28 43.03 12.63
C LEU A 459 -19.77 43.07 14.07
N LYS A 460 -20.04 44.15 14.79
CA LYS A 460 -19.59 44.39 16.16
C LYS A 460 -20.70 44.92 17.05
N LYS A 461 -20.42 45.00 18.35
CA LYS A 461 -21.39 45.46 19.35
C LYS A 461 -21.93 46.86 19.01
N GLY A 462 -23.26 46.97 18.95
CA GLY A 462 -23.96 48.19 18.56
C GLY A 462 -24.47 48.20 17.12
N ASP A 463 -24.05 47.26 16.27
CA ASP A 463 -24.59 47.13 14.91
C ASP A 463 -26.01 46.55 14.92
N GLN A 464 -26.81 46.95 13.94
CA GLN A 464 -28.19 46.49 13.77
C GLN A 464 -28.49 46.21 12.29
N GLY A 465 -29.39 45.26 12.03
CA GLY A 465 -29.93 45.03 10.67
C GLY A 465 -29.98 43.58 10.25
N GLU A 466 -30.26 43.36 8.95
CA GLU A 466 -30.54 42.02 8.43
C GLU A 466 -29.36 41.04 8.53
N ASP A 467 -28.13 41.54 8.43
CA ASP A 467 -26.92 40.74 8.59
C ASP A 467 -26.71 40.28 10.03
N VAL A 468 -27.10 41.11 11.01
CA VAL A 468 -27.13 40.73 12.43
C VAL A 468 -28.21 39.67 12.68
N VAL A 469 -29.38 39.80 12.04
CA VAL A 469 -30.44 38.77 12.11
C VAL A 469 -29.94 37.43 11.52
N ALA A 470 -29.24 37.46 10.39
CA ALA A 470 -28.67 36.27 9.76
C ALA A 470 -27.62 35.60 10.67
N LEU A 471 -26.72 36.39 11.26
CA LEU A 471 -25.74 35.94 12.25
C LEU A 471 -26.40 35.28 13.47
N GLN A 472 -27.39 35.94 14.07
CA GLN A 472 -28.10 35.41 15.25
C GLN A 472 -28.88 34.13 14.93
N LYS A 473 -29.49 34.02 13.74
CA LYS A 473 -30.14 32.79 13.28
C LYS A 473 -29.16 31.62 13.22
N PHE A 474 -27.98 31.85 12.65
CA PHE A 474 -26.92 30.84 12.62
C PHE A 474 -26.50 30.43 14.03
N LEU A 475 -26.16 31.39 14.88
CA LEU A 475 -25.68 31.12 16.25
C LEU A 475 -26.72 30.37 17.07
N LYS A 476 -28.00 30.66 16.88
CA LYS A 476 -29.10 29.94 17.53
C LYS A 476 -29.22 28.52 16.98
N ALA A 477 -29.20 28.35 15.66
CA ALA A 477 -29.30 27.04 15.01
C ALA A 477 -28.12 26.13 15.36
N ALA A 478 -26.93 26.71 15.55
CA ALA A 478 -25.72 26.01 15.96
C ALA A 478 -25.60 25.85 17.50
N GLY A 479 -26.58 26.33 18.27
CA GLY A 479 -26.67 26.10 19.71
C GLY A 479 -25.82 27.03 20.59
N TYR A 480 -25.16 28.04 20.02
CA TYR A 480 -24.33 29.01 20.75
C TYR A 480 -25.13 30.07 21.51
N THR A 481 -26.43 30.21 21.20
CA THR A 481 -27.35 31.08 21.94
C THR A 481 -28.76 30.49 21.97
N LYS A 482 -29.50 30.83 23.03
CA LYS A 482 -30.94 30.52 23.14
C LYS A 482 -31.83 31.72 22.82
N ASN A 483 -31.25 32.91 22.66
CA ASN A 483 -31.98 34.14 22.41
C ASN A 483 -32.59 34.13 21.00
N ASN A 484 -33.76 34.76 20.85
CA ASN A 484 -34.36 34.95 19.54
C ASN A 484 -33.58 36.02 18.75
N PRO A 485 -33.41 35.85 17.43
CA PRO A 485 -32.84 36.90 16.59
C PRO A 485 -33.74 38.13 16.60
N ASP A 486 -33.21 39.25 17.11
CA ASP A 486 -33.88 40.56 17.18
C ASP A 486 -33.25 41.57 16.21
N GLY A 487 -32.08 41.23 15.64
CA GLY A 487 -31.34 42.10 14.73
C GLY A 487 -30.40 43.07 15.42
N ASP A 488 -30.21 42.94 16.74
CA ASP A 488 -29.34 43.81 17.53
C ASP A 488 -28.07 43.09 18.01
N TYR A 489 -26.90 43.66 17.69
CA TYR A 489 -25.63 43.11 18.13
C TYR A 489 -25.33 43.55 19.57
N GLY A 490 -26.02 42.93 20.52
CA GLY A 490 -25.85 43.14 21.96
C GLY A 490 -24.79 42.25 22.63
N PRO A 491 -24.62 42.37 23.96
CA PRO A 491 -23.68 41.55 24.74
C PRO A 491 -23.94 40.03 24.61
N GLY A 492 -25.20 39.63 24.45
CA GLY A 492 -25.57 38.23 24.25
C GLY A 492 -25.10 37.69 22.89
N THR A 493 -25.18 38.50 21.83
CA THR A 493 -24.69 38.17 20.50
C THR A 493 -23.16 38.08 20.49
N ALA A 494 -22.47 39.05 21.10
CA ALA A 494 -21.01 39.04 21.23
C ALA A 494 -20.50 37.78 21.96
N LYS A 495 -21.15 37.39 23.07
CA LYS A 495 -20.80 36.18 23.82
C LYS A 495 -20.98 34.90 22.98
N ALA A 496 -22.05 34.84 22.19
CA ALA A 496 -22.31 33.71 21.31
C ALA A 496 -21.29 33.64 20.15
N VAL A 497 -20.87 34.79 19.62
CA VAL A 497 -19.80 34.87 18.61
C VAL A 497 -18.46 34.42 19.18
N SER A 498 -18.09 34.86 20.38
CA SER A 498 -16.86 34.38 21.05
C SER A 498 -16.88 32.86 21.26
N ALA A 499 -18.01 32.29 21.64
CA ALA A 499 -18.17 30.84 21.81
C ALA A 499 -18.00 30.10 20.47
N PHE A 500 -18.55 30.65 19.39
CA PHE A 500 -18.35 30.11 18.05
C PHE A 500 -16.90 30.22 17.58
N GLN A 501 -16.26 31.39 17.78
CA GLN A 501 -14.86 31.61 17.40
C GLN A 501 -13.93 30.62 18.12
N LEU A 502 -14.14 30.41 19.42
CA LEU A 502 -13.42 29.41 20.20
C LEU A 502 -13.60 28.01 19.60
N ALA A 503 -14.83 27.62 19.28
CA ALA A 503 -15.13 26.31 18.69
C ALA A 503 -14.56 26.15 17.26
N ALA A 504 -14.43 27.24 16.52
CA ALA A 504 -13.92 27.27 15.15
C ALA A 504 -12.40 27.50 15.05
N GLY A 505 -11.69 27.65 16.18
CA GLY A 505 -10.25 27.93 16.20
C GLY A 505 -9.87 29.31 15.65
N LEU A 506 -10.75 30.31 15.79
CA LEU A 506 -10.53 31.69 15.36
C LEU A 506 -10.15 32.60 16.53
N ASP A 507 -9.62 33.79 16.21
CA ASP A 507 -9.35 34.84 17.20
C ASP A 507 -10.63 35.20 17.95
N ILE A 508 -10.63 35.03 19.28
CA ILE A 508 -11.82 35.19 20.14
C ILE A 508 -11.99 36.68 20.47
N THR A 509 -12.48 37.44 19.50
CA THR A 509 -12.68 38.89 19.63
C THR A 509 -14.09 39.24 20.09
N GLY A 510 -15.06 38.33 19.90
CA GLY A 510 -16.48 38.63 20.11
C GLY A 510 -17.07 39.60 19.08
N GLU A 511 -16.29 39.94 18.05
CA GLU A 511 -16.72 40.67 16.86
C GLU A 511 -16.73 39.68 15.68
N ALA A 512 -17.79 39.68 14.88
CA ALA A 512 -17.84 38.84 13.69
C ALA A 512 -17.07 39.54 12.56
N ASP A 513 -15.74 39.46 12.62
CA ASP A 513 -14.83 39.98 11.60
C ASP A 513 -14.97 39.19 10.27
N HIS A 514 -14.26 39.64 9.23
CA HIS A 514 -14.35 39.00 7.91
C HIS A 514 -13.98 37.50 7.92
N LYS A 515 -13.07 37.08 8.81
CA LYS A 515 -12.70 35.66 8.95
C LYS A 515 -13.84 34.88 9.58
N THR A 516 -14.45 35.41 10.62
CA THR A 516 -15.60 34.82 11.32
C THR A 516 -16.83 34.72 10.42
N VAL A 517 -17.17 35.80 9.71
CA VAL A 517 -18.30 35.82 8.75
C VAL A 517 -18.08 34.82 7.61
N ARG A 518 -16.85 34.71 7.10
CA ARG A 518 -16.50 33.72 6.07
C ARG A 518 -16.62 32.29 6.59
N ALA A 519 -16.19 32.02 7.82
CA ALA A 519 -16.32 30.70 8.44
C ALA A 519 -17.81 30.31 8.56
N ILE A 520 -18.65 31.22 9.06
CA ILE A 520 -20.10 31.00 9.18
C ILE A 520 -20.75 30.76 7.81
N ASN A 521 -20.48 31.62 6.83
CA ASN A 521 -21.03 31.48 5.49
C ASN A 521 -20.57 30.18 4.82
N ARG A 522 -19.33 29.72 5.04
CA ARG A 522 -18.87 28.41 4.56
C ARG A 522 -19.63 27.26 5.22
N THR A 523 -19.90 27.34 6.52
CA THR A 523 -20.68 26.33 7.23
C THR A 523 -22.12 26.27 6.72
N GLU A 524 -22.76 27.42 6.50
CA GLU A 524 -24.11 27.51 5.95
C GLU A 524 -24.17 26.99 4.50
N ILE A 525 -23.16 27.31 3.68
CA ILE A 525 -23.04 26.78 2.31
C ILE A 525 -22.81 25.27 2.33
N ALA A 526 -21.90 24.76 3.18
CA ALA A 526 -21.62 23.34 3.30
C ALA A 526 -22.85 22.55 3.78
N LYS A 527 -23.61 23.12 4.72
CA LYS A 527 -24.88 22.55 5.19
C LYS A 527 -25.94 22.57 4.08
N ALA A 528 -26.07 23.66 3.33
CA ALA A 528 -26.98 23.73 2.19
C ALA A 528 -26.59 22.79 1.03
N ILE A 529 -25.30 22.48 0.87
CA ILE A 529 -24.81 21.45 -0.08
C ILE A 529 -25.16 20.05 0.44
N ALA A 530 -24.96 19.78 1.73
CA ALA A 530 -25.29 18.49 2.35
C ALA A 530 -26.80 18.21 2.34
N ASP A 531 -27.63 19.25 2.52
CA ASP A 531 -29.09 19.17 2.49
C ASP A 531 -29.66 19.22 1.06
N GLY A 532 -28.80 19.36 0.04
CA GLY A 532 -29.16 19.35 -1.38
C GLY A 532 -29.88 20.63 -1.88
N THR A 533 -30.10 21.62 -1.01
CA THR A 533 -30.84 22.86 -1.31
C THR A 533 -30.01 23.91 -2.05
N TYR A 534 -28.69 23.70 -2.17
CA TYR A 534 -27.80 24.57 -2.95
C TYR A 534 -26.97 23.76 -3.95
N LYS A 535 -27.20 24.00 -5.24
CA LYS A 535 -26.35 23.50 -6.33
C LYS A 535 -25.45 24.64 -6.78
N PRO A 536 -24.11 24.56 -6.64
CA PRO A 536 -23.24 25.60 -7.14
C PRO A 536 -23.38 25.67 -8.67
N THR A 537 -24.04 26.72 -9.16
CA THR A 537 -23.97 27.06 -10.58
C THR A 537 -22.53 27.47 -10.85
N SER A 538 -21.90 26.82 -11.83
CA SER A 538 -20.60 27.23 -12.36
C SER A 538 -20.71 28.68 -12.85
N ALA A 539 -20.31 29.62 -12.01
CA ALA A 539 -20.07 31.00 -12.40
C ALA A 539 -18.57 31.15 -12.61
N SER A 540 -18.21 31.27 -13.89
CA SER A 540 -17.08 32.03 -14.40
C SER A 540 -15.73 31.81 -13.73
N LYS A 541 -14.90 30.99 -14.39
CA LYS A 541 -13.48 31.25 -14.67
C LYS A 541 -12.93 32.54 -14.05
N ALA A 542 -12.62 32.51 -12.76
CA ALA A 542 -11.79 33.51 -12.10
C ALA A 542 -10.35 33.02 -12.21
N THR A 543 -9.68 33.56 -13.23
CA THR A 543 -8.24 33.55 -13.42
C THR A 543 -7.52 33.73 -12.08
N ALA A 544 -6.55 32.86 -11.81
CA ALA A 544 -5.55 33.09 -10.76
C ALA A 544 -5.01 34.53 -10.89
N PRO A 545 -4.76 35.25 -9.78
CA PRO A 545 -3.97 36.47 -9.84
C PRO A 545 -2.57 36.07 -10.32
N LYS A 546 -2.29 36.35 -11.59
CA LYS A 546 -0.92 36.40 -12.10
C LYS A 546 -0.25 37.58 -11.43
N THR A 547 0.74 37.29 -10.59
CA THR A 547 1.76 38.26 -10.22
C THR A 547 2.55 38.61 -11.49
N SER A 548 2.14 39.66 -12.19
CA SER A 548 2.93 40.26 -13.27
C SER A 548 3.75 41.41 -12.70
N VAL A 549 5.04 41.18 -12.52
CA VAL A 549 6.04 42.25 -12.56
C VAL A 549 6.39 42.48 -14.05
N PRO A 550 6.44 43.72 -14.56
CA PRO A 550 6.53 43.99 -15.99
C PRO A 550 7.95 43.76 -16.54
N LYS A 551 8.04 43.12 -17.71
CA LYS A 551 9.25 43.07 -18.53
C LYS A 551 9.05 44.01 -19.73
N THR A 552 9.81 45.10 -19.77
CA THR A 552 9.82 46.07 -20.86
C THR A 552 11.21 46.05 -21.52
N THR A 553 11.21 45.62 -22.79
CA THR A 553 12.11 45.93 -23.93
C THR A 553 13.61 46.18 -23.76
N ALA A 554 14.38 45.48 -24.62
CA ALA A 554 15.79 45.72 -24.97
C ALA A 554 16.02 47.12 -25.59
N PRO A 555 17.28 47.66 -25.61
CA PRO A 555 18.24 47.28 -26.66
C PRO A 555 19.72 47.19 -26.20
N ALA A 556 20.56 46.59 -27.06
CA ALA A 556 22.03 46.44 -26.93
C ALA A 556 22.82 47.78 -26.95
N PRO A 557 24.11 47.78 -26.57
CA PRO A 557 25.14 47.87 -27.62
C PRO A 557 26.46 47.07 -27.41
N LYS A 558 27.26 47.11 -28.49
CA LYS A 558 28.50 46.43 -28.89
C LYS A 558 29.79 46.65 -28.06
N ALA A 559 30.64 45.61 -28.13
CA ALA A 559 32.10 45.55 -28.43
C ALA A 559 33.18 46.02 -27.43
N ALA A 560 34.11 45.11 -27.10
CA ALA A 560 35.57 45.20 -27.37
C ALA A 560 36.30 43.89 -26.95
N ALA A 561 37.27 43.44 -27.76
CA ALA A 561 38.25 42.36 -27.50
C ALA A 561 39.67 42.98 -27.37
N PRO A 562 40.84 42.29 -27.43
CA PRO A 562 41.23 40.88 -27.22
C PRO A 562 42.59 40.68 -26.44
N LYS A 563 43.14 39.43 -26.48
CA LYS A 563 44.55 38.94 -26.34
C LYS A 563 44.92 38.32 -24.97
N THR A 564 45.60 37.17 -24.85
CA THR A 564 46.82 36.69 -25.55
C THR A 564 47.02 35.16 -25.39
N GLU A 565 47.69 34.53 -26.36
CA GLU A 565 48.06 33.10 -26.49
C GLU A 565 49.34 32.64 -25.75
N ALA A 566 49.34 31.32 -25.40
CA ALA A 566 50.42 30.30 -25.39
C ALA A 566 51.53 30.29 -24.28
N PRO A 567 52.24 29.14 -24.00
CA PRO A 567 52.21 27.80 -24.64
C PRO A 567 52.19 26.53 -23.70
N LYS A 568 51.65 25.43 -24.27
CA LYS A 568 52.12 24.01 -24.30
C LYS A 568 52.84 23.38 -23.09
N ALA A 569 52.25 22.32 -22.53
CA ALA A 569 52.94 21.13 -22.02
C ALA A 569 52.06 19.87 -22.21
N GLU A 570 52.69 18.83 -22.75
CA GLU A 570 52.14 17.52 -23.11
C GLU A 570 52.29 16.55 -21.94
N PRO A 571 51.27 15.74 -21.58
CA PRO A 571 51.49 14.51 -20.83
C PRO A 571 51.23 13.27 -21.69
N ALA A 572 52.09 12.29 -21.46
CA ALA A 572 52.18 11.02 -22.15
C ALA A 572 50.90 10.17 -22.08
N LYS A 573 50.71 9.37 -23.13
CA LYS A 573 49.78 8.24 -23.26
C LYS A 573 49.67 7.41 -21.96
N PRO A 574 48.45 7.11 -21.47
CA PRO A 574 48.22 5.97 -20.60
C PRO A 574 48.35 4.68 -21.43
N ALA A 575 49.13 3.75 -20.93
CA ALA A 575 49.11 2.37 -21.40
C ALA A 575 47.73 1.77 -21.11
N SER A 576 47.17 1.12 -22.14
CA SER A 576 46.03 0.21 -22.12
C SER A 576 45.79 -0.48 -20.77
N SER A 577 44.73 -0.09 -20.06
CA SER A 577 44.12 -0.90 -19.01
C SER A 577 43.45 -2.12 -19.66
N ALA A 578 44.07 -3.28 -19.51
CA ALA A 578 43.36 -4.54 -19.66
C ALA A 578 42.35 -4.67 -18.50
N PRO A 579 41.13 -5.16 -18.74
CA PRO A 579 40.13 -5.31 -17.70
C PRO A 579 40.62 -6.28 -16.61
N ALA A 580 40.46 -5.87 -15.36
CA ALA A 580 40.68 -6.71 -14.19
C ALA A 580 39.79 -7.96 -14.32
N GLN A 581 40.42 -9.11 -14.48
CA GLN A 581 39.74 -10.38 -14.37
C GLN A 581 39.35 -10.55 -12.90
N SER A 582 38.04 -10.62 -12.65
CA SER A 582 37.46 -11.17 -11.43
C SER A 582 38.15 -12.49 -11.12
N ASN A 583 38.86 -12.57 -9.99
CA ASN A 583 39.46 -13.80 -9.50
C ASN A 583 38.35 -14.71 -8.95
N GLN A 584 37.57 -15.32 -9.83
CA GLN A 584 36.53 -16.32 -9.52
C GLN A 584 37.10 -17.73 -9.29
N GLY A 585 38.41 -17.86 -9.05
CA GLY A 585 39.03 -19.14 -8.69
C GLY A 585 39.18 -19.24 -7.19
N GLY A 586 38.41 -20.10 -6.52
CA GLY A 586 38.64 -20.45 -5.12
C GLY A 586 40.12 -20.82 -4.89
N ILE A 587 40.69 -20.36 -3.77
CA ILE A 587 42.08 -20.62 -3.40
C ILE A 587 42.26 -22.15 -3.26
N THR A 588 43.15 -22.72 -4.06
CA THR A 588 43.37 -24.17 -4.08
C THR A 588 44.19 -24.63 -2.88
N LEU A 589 44.00 -25.87 -2.45
CA LEU A 589 44.77 -26.50 -1.36
C LEU A 589 46.29 -26.44 -1.60
N GLU A 590 46.74 -26.50 -2.86
CA GLU A 590 48.16 -26.35 -3.20
C GLU A 590 48.65 -24.92 -2.95
N GLN A 591 47.84 -23.90 -3.25
CA GLN A 591 48.18 -22.51 -2.95
C GLN A 591 48.26 -22.26 -1.44
N LEU A 592 47.36 -22.84 -0.65
CA LEU A 592 47.41 -22.77 0.83
C LEU A 592 48.68 -23.43 1.38
N LYS A 593 49.00 -24.64 0.91
CA LYS A 593 50.21 -25.38 1.33
C LYS A 593 51.48 -24.65 0.94
N ALA A 594 51.55 -24.11 -0.28
CA ALA A 594 52.69 -23.34 -0.75
C ALA A 594 52.89 -22.05 0.06
N ALA A 595 51.81 -21.34 0.39
CA ALA A 595 51.87 -20.13 1.24
C ALA A 595 52.34 -20.46 2.66
N ALA A 596 51.81 -21.52 3.27
CA ALA A 596 52.24 -21.97 4.60
C ALA A 596 53.73 -22.38 4.62
N GLU A 597 54.20 -23.07 3.58
CA GLU A 597 55.59 -23.53 3.48
C GLU A 597 56.56 -22.39 3.17
N ALA A 598 56.16 -21.42 2.34
CA ALA A 598 56.91 -20.19 2.09
C ALA A 598 57.08 -19.37 3.36
N THR A 599 56.00 -19.22 4.14
CA THR A 599 56.02 -18.49 5.43
C THR A 599 56.90 -19.21 6.46
N LYS A 600 56.89 -20.55 6.48
CA LYS A 600 57.77 -21.34 7.34
C LYS A 600 59.25 -21.12 7.00
N LYS A 601 59.62 -21.17 5.72
CA LYS A 601 61.02 -20.91 5.27
C LYS A 601 61.49 -19.49 5.51
N GLN A 602 60.57 -18.54 5.68
CA GLN A 602 60.89 -17.13 5.92
C GLN A 602 61.00 -16.81 7.42
N ASN A 603 60.42 -17.64 8.29
CA ASN A 603 60.54 -17.55 9.75
C ASN A 603 61.75 -18.32 10.31
N GLU A 604 62.26 -19.32 9.58
CA GLU A 604 63.55 -19.98 9.80
C GLU A 604 64.70 -19.11 9.29
#